data_AF-A0A1A9F1Q1-F1
#
_entry.id   AF-A0A1A9F1Q1-F1
#
_cell.length_a   1.000
_cell.length_b   1.000
_cell.length_c   1.000
_cell.angle_alpha   90.00
_cell.angle_beta   90.00
_cell.angle_gamma   90.00
#
_symmetry.space_group_name_H-M   'P 1'
#
loop_
_entity.id
_entity.type
_entity.pdbx_description
1 polymer ?
#
loop_
_entity_poly.entity_id
_entity_poly.type
_entity_poly.pdbx_seq_one_letter_code
_entity_poly.pdbx_strand_id
1 'polypeptide(L)' 'MSRDIENPSLVELLDRLDLSSMSETEVIRMRAEAARAEYISEALHKLFGKVKSLFCACKTTTTTADVSHA' A
#
# COMPACT_ATOMS: atom_id res chain seq x y z
N MET A 1 10.14 17.54 15.75
CA MET A 1 10.49 16.12 15.87
C MET A 1 9.23 15.33 15.56
N SER A 2 8.93 15.13 14.26
CA SER A 2 7.84 14.23 13.88
C SER A 2 8.24 12.85 14.38
N ARG A 3 7.44 12.25 15.26
CA ARG A 3 7.62 10.84 15.59
C ARG A 3 7.32 10.10 14.29
N ASP A 4 8.35 9.55 13.66
CA ASP A 4 8.16 8.49 12.68
C ASP A 4 7.50 7.35 13.44
N ILE A 5 6.17 7.34 13.42
CA ILE A 5 5.38 6.20 13.87
C ILE A 5 5.64 5.17 12.79
N GLU A 6 6.64 4.31 13.00
CA GLU A 6 6.78 3.08 12.22
C GLU A 6 5.44 2.37 12.29
N ASN A 7 4.74 2.30 11.16
CA ASN A 7 3.52 1.54 11.04
C ASN A 7 3.94 0.06 11.06
N PRO A 8 3.64 -0.69 12.14
CA PRO A 8 4.04 -2.09 12.22
C PRO A 8 3.31 -2.90 11.14
N SER A 9 3.97 -3.94 10.65
CA SER A 9 3.36 -4.87 9.68
C SER A 9 2.17 -5.60 10.29
N LEU A 10 1.26 -6.11 9.45
CA LEU A 10 0.11 -6.86 9.95
C LEU A 10 0.53 -8.13 10.70
N VAL A 11 1.65 -8.74 10.30
CA VAL A 11 2.22 -9.91 11.00
C VAL A 11 2.75 -9.53 12.38
N GLU A 12 3.44 -8.39 12.51
CA GLU A 12 3.91 -7.90 13.82
C GLU A 12 2.76 -7.55 14.76
N LEU A 13 1.64 -7.05 14.21
CA LEU A 13 0.43 -6.81 14.98
C LEU A 13 -0.22 -8.12 15.44
N LEU A 14 -0.25 -9.15 14.59
CA LEU A 14 -0.73 -10.48 14.96
C LEU A 14 0.11 -11.10 16.09
N ASP A 15 1.42 -10.89 16.10
CA ASP A 15 2.32 -11.44 17.12
C ASP A 15 2.15 -10.78 18.50
N ARG A 16 1.49 -9.61 18.55
CA ARG A 16 1.14 -8.92 19.82
C ARG A 16 -0.21 -9.36 20.38
N LEU A 17 -0.99 -10.13 19.62
CA LEU A 17 -2.29 -10.63 20.08
C LEU A 17 -2.11 -11.88 20.94
N ASP A 18 -2.97 -12.02 21.95
CA ASP A 18 -3.09 -13.27 22.69
C ASP A 18 -3.85 -14.30 21.83
N LEU A 19 -3.08 -15.21 21.24
CA LEU A 19 -3.59 -16.31 20.40
C LEU A 19 -3.56 -17.66 21.14
N SER A 20 -3.45 -17.66 22.47
CA SER A 20 -3.36 -18.88 23.29
C SER A 20 -4.55 -19.83 23.14
N SER A 21 -5.70 -19.32 22.69
CA SER A 21 -6.92 -20.08 22.44
C SER A 21 -7.01 -20.68 21.04
N MET A 22 -6.09 -20.35 20.13
CA MET A 22 -6.07 -20.83 18.74
C MET A 22 -5.09 -21.97 18.55
N SER A 23 -5.38 -22.86 17.59
CA SER A 23 -4.43 -23.89 17.20
C SER A 23 -3.25 -23.30 16.44
N GLU A 24 -2.08 -23.94 16.53
CA GLU A 24 -0.88 -23.52 15.81
C GLU A 24 -1.11 -23.38 14.29
N THR A 25 -1.89 -24.31 13.71
CA THR A 25 -2.28 -24.28 12.29
C THR A 25 -3.11 -23.04 11.93
N GLU A 26 -4.00 -22.60 12.83
CA GLU A 26 -4.78 -21.37 12.64
C GLU A 26 -3.90 -20.14 12.69
N VAL A 27 -2.95 -20.08 13.64
CA VAL A 27 -1.99 -18.98 13.75
C VAL A 27 -1.12 -18.88 12.49
N ILE A 28 -0.60 -20.01 11.99
CA ILE A 28 0.20 -20.04 10.76
C ILE A 28 -0.62 -19.53 9.56
N ARG A 29 -1.86 -20.01 9.42
CA ARG A 29 -2.76 -19.57 8.34
C ARG A 29 -3.08 -18.08 8.43
N MET A 30 -3.32 -17.56 9.62
CA MET A 30 -3.57 -16.12 9.82
C MET A 30 -2.34 -15.27 9.46
N ARG A 31 -1.14 -15.70 9.85
CA ARG A 31 0.11 -15.02 9.47
C ARG A 31 0.29 -15.00 7.95
N ALA A 32 0.02 -16.11 7.28
CA ALA A 32 0.10 -16.20 5.82
C ALA A 32 -0.91 -15.28 5.13
N GLU A 33 -2.15 -15.22 5.62
CA GLU A 33 -3.18 -14.34 5.05
C GLU A 33 -2.87 -12.86 5.32
N ALA A 34 -2.35 -12.52 6.50
CA ALA A 34 -1.93 -11.15 6.83
C ALA A 34 -0.81 -10.65 5.91
N ALA A 35 0.23 -11.46 5.70
CA ALA A 35 1.33 -11.14 4.78
C ALA A 35 0.82 -10.96 3.34
N ARG A 36 -0.13 -11.81 2.91
CA ARG A 36 -0.73 -11.71 1.58
C ARG A 36 -1.58 -10.44 1.44
N ALA A 37 -2.38 -10.10 2.44
CA ALA A 37 -3.21 -8.90 2.44
C ALA A 37 -2.34 -7.63 2.35
N GLU A 38 -1.25 -7.59 3.09
CA GLU A 38 -0.29 -6.49 3.08
C GLU A 38 0.34 -6.31 1.70
N TYR A 39 0.83 -7.40 1.09
CA TYR A 39 1.34 -7.38 -0.28
C TYR A 39 0.32 -6.86 -1.30
N ILE A 40 -0.93 -7.35 -1.24
CA ILE A 40 -1.99 -6.89 -2.14
C ILE A 40 -2.27 -5.39 -1.94
N SER A 41 -2.30 -4.93 -0.70
CA SER A 41 -2.55 -3.52 -0.38
C SER A 41 -1.46 -2.62 -0.96
N GLU A 42 -0.19 -3.01 -0.86
CA GLU A 42 0.93 -2.27 -1.45
C GLU A 42 0.85 -2.27 -2.98
N ALA A 43 0.54 -3.42 -3.59
CA ALA A 43 0.42 -3.54 -5.03
C ALA A 43 -0.68 -2.62 -5.57
N LEU A 44 -1.83 -2.56 -4.89
CA LEU A 44 -2.93 -1.65 -5.22
C LEU A 44 -2.52 -0.19 -5.04
N HIS A 45 -1.83 0.16 -3.95
CA HIS A 45 -1.36 1.52 -3.73
C HIS A 45 -0.39 1.96 -4.83
N LYS A 46 0.55 1.09 -5.22
CA LYS A 46 1.49 1.33 -6.35
C LYS A 46 0.75 1.48 -7.67
N LEU A 47 -0.26 0.64 -7.93
CA LEU A 47 -1.08 0.72 -9.14
C LEU A 47 -1.85 2.05 -9.20
N PHE A 48 -2.55 2.43 -8.14
CA PHE A 48 -3.28 3.69 -8.08
C PHE A 48 -2.35 4.90 -8.18
N GLY A 49 -1.15 4.82 -7.60
CA GLY A 49 -0.10 5.83 -7.78
C GLY A 49 0.28 6.02 -9.25
N LYS A 50 0.49 4.92 -9.99
CA LYS A 50 0.79 4.95 -11.43
C LYS A 50 -0.37 5.50 -12.25
N VAL A 51 -1.60 5.08 -11.97
CA VAL A 51 -2.81 5.57 -12.64
C VAL A 51 -2.94 7.09 -12.43
N LYS A 52 -2.81 7.57 -11.19
CA LYS A 52 -2.80 8.99 -10.87
C LYS A 52 -1.72 9.75 -11.65
N SER A 53 -0.50 9.21 -11.69
CA SER A 53 0.61 9.81 -12.43
C SER A 53 0.30 9.94 -13.92
N LEU A 54 -0.33 8.94 -14.54
CA LEU A 54 -0.71 8.96 -15.96
C LEU A 54 -1.69 10.10 -16.25
N PHE A 55 -2.75 10.22 -15.43
CA PHE A 55 -3.74 11.30 -15.59
C PHE A 55 -3.15 12.70 -15.33
N CYS A 56 -2.23 12.83 -14.37
CA CYS A 56 -1.50 14.09 -14.15
C CYS A 56 -0.57 14.44 -15.33
N ALA A 57 0.11 13.46 -15.91
CA ALA A 57 0.97 13.66 -17.08
C ALA A 57 0.16 14.12 -18.31
N CYS A 58 -1.03 13.55 -18.54
CA CYS A 58 -1.91 13.95 -19.63
C CYS A 58 -2.40 15.41 -19.52
N LYS A 59 -2.63 15.94 -18.32
CA LYS A 59 -2.96 17.37 -18.16
C LYS A 59 -1.81 18.29 -18.55
N THR A 60 -0.57 17.82 -18.41
CA THR A 60 0.63 18.63 -18.70
C THR A 60 0.88 18.74 -20.20
N THR A 61 0.63 17.67 -20.97
CA THR A 61 0.83 17.67 -22.43
C THR A 61 -0.26 18.39 -23.23
N THR A 62 -1.50 18.45 -22.73
CA THR A 62 -2.57 19.23 -23.41
C THR A 62 -2.42 20.74 -23.19
N THR A 63 -1.71 21.18 -22.14
CA THR A 63 -1.53 22.61 -21.83
C THR A 63 -0.32 23.24 -22.54
N THR A 64 0.56 22.43 -23.15
CA THR A 64 1.72 22.92 -23.94
C THR A 64 1.47 22.91 -25.45
N ALA A 65 0.28 22.53 -25.91
CA ALA A 65 -0.08 22.50 -27.34
C ALA A 65 -0.74 23.81 -27.81
N ASP A 66 -0.73 24.85 -26.97
CA ASP A 66 -1.05 26.22 -27.37
C ASP A 66 0.00 27.15 -26.77
N VAL A 67 0.32 28.21 -27.51
CA VAL A 67 1.32 29.25 -27.25
C VAL A 67 2.75 28.95 -27.73
N SER A 68 2.94 28.99 -29.05
CA SER A 68 3.72 30.08 -29.68
C SER A 68 3.66 29.96 -31.21
N HIS A 69 2.68 30.62 -31.82
CA HIS A 69 2.83 31.19 -33.15
C HIS A 69 2.91 32.71 -32.96
N ALA A 70 4.12 33.26 -33.08
CA ALA A 70 4.40 34.66 -33.37
C ALA A 70 5.78 34.72 -34.02
#